data_AF-A0A512BH87-F1
#
_entry.id   AF-A0A512BH87-F1
#
_cell.length_a   1.000
_cell.length_b   1.000
_cell.length_c   1.000
_cell.angle_alpha   90.00
_cell.angle_beta   90.00
_cell.angle_gamma   90.00
#
_symmetry.space_group_name_H-M   'P 1'
#
loop_
_entity.id
_entity.type
_entity.pdbx_description
1 polymer ?
#
loop_
_entity_poly.entity_id
_entity_poly.type
_entity_poly.pdbx_seq_one_letter_code
_entity_poly.pdbx_strand_id
1 'polypeptide(L)'
;MTAKTTNLIYWISTLVFAGLMIFSSVGGLQPSQQAIQMMHDGLGYPIYFIQFLSIAKLIGSIAILIPGLPRSVKEWAYAGLFFDLTGAVYSAVATYGKFDPMMLTMLVWILPGIVSYYYWHKKLHKVRTV
;
A
#
# COMPACT_ATOMS: atom_id res chain seq x y z
N MET A 1 -12.78 23.34 5.12
CA MET A 1 -13.41 22.01 4.90
C MET A 1 -14.19 21.59 6.13
N THR A 2 -15.44 21.13 5.93
CA THR A 2 -16.26 20.57 7.01
C THR A 2 -15.69 19.24 7.52
N ALA A 3 -16.09 18.81 8.73
CA ALA A 3 -15.72 17.51 9.28
C ALA A 3 -16.25 16.35 8.40
N LYS A 4 -17.47 16.50 7.85
CA LYS A 4 -18.08 15.53 6.94
C LYS A 4 -17.27 15.33 5.67
N THR A 5 -16.86 16.42 5.00
CA THR A 5 -16.04 16.33 3.78
C THR A 5 -14.67 15.70 4.07
N THR A 6 -14.04 16.04 5.20
CA THR A 6 -12.75 15.46 5.61
C THR A 6 -12.86 13.94 5.81
N ASN A 7 -13.94 13.49 6.48
CA ASN A 7 -14.19 12.07 6.72
C ASN A 7 -14.52 11.31 5.43
N LEU A 8 -15.27 11.94 4.51
CA LEU A 8 -15.60 11.34 3.21
C LEU A 8 -14.35 11.12 2.36
N ILE A 9 -13.49 12.13 2.22
CA ILE A 9 -12.24 12.01 1.45
C ILE A 9 -11.32 10.95 2.07
N TYR A 10 -11.20 10.94 3.40
CA TYR A 10 -10.46 9.90 4.11
C TYR A 10 -10.95 8.50 3.74
N TRP A 11 -12.25 8.21 3.88
CA TRP A 11 -12.74 6.86 3.63
C TRP A 11 -12.69 6.45 2.16
N ILE A 12 -12.98 7.36 1.23
CA ILE A 12 -12.85 7.06 -0.21
C ILE A 12 -11.40 6.71 -0.54
N SER A 13 -10.45 7.55 -0.13
CA SER A 13 -9.03 7.30 -0.40
C SER A 13 -8.50 6.06 0.33
N THR A 14 -8.94 5.79 1.57
CA THR A 14 -8.59 4.58 2.32
C THR A 14 -9.09 3.33 1.61
N LEU A 15 -10.36 3.31 1.20
CA LEU A 15 -10.98 2.14 0.56
C LEU A 15 -10.34 1.85 -0.81
N VAL A 16 -10.11 2.90 -1.60
CA VAL A 16 -9.39 2.76 -2.87
C VAL A 16 -7.99 2.22 -2.62
N PHE A 17 -7.20 2.84 -1.74
CA PHE A 17 -5.84 2.41 -1.47
C PHE A 17 -5.78 0.97 -0.92
N ALA A 18 -6.58 0.66 0.09
CA ALA A 18 -6.63 -0.68 0.68
C ALA A 18 -7.11 -1.74 -0.33
N GLY A 19 -8.15 -1.44 -1.10
CA GLY A 19 -8.67 -2.35 -2.12
C GLY A 19 -7.63 -2.68 -3.20
N LEU A 20 -6.89 -1.66 -3.63
CA LEU A 20 -5.78 -1.81 -4.58
C LEU A 20 -4.64 -2.67 -4.01
N MET A 21 -4.23 -2.43 -2.76
CA MET A 21 -3.18 -3.22 -2.09
C MET A 21 -3.62 -4.68 -1.88
N ILE A 22 -4.87 -4.90 -1.44
CA ILE A 22 -5.45 -6.24 -1.30
C ILE A 22 -5.46 -6.95 -2.65
N PHE A 23 -5.99 -6.30 -3.70
CA PHE A 23 -6.04 -6.87 -5.05
C PHE A 23 -4.64 -7.31 -5.53
N SER A 24 -3.62 -6.46 -5.34
CA SER A 24 -2.24 -6.80 -5.73
C SER A 24 -1.63 -7.95 -4.93
N SER A 25 -2.10 -8.20 -3.71
CA SER A 25 -1.53 -9.21 -2.82
C SER A 25 -2.06 -10.63 -3.06
N VAL A 26 -3.28 -10.77 -3.58
CA VAL A 26 -3.96 -12.08 -3.73
C VAL A 26 -3.13 -13.04 -4.60
N GLY A 27 -2.57 -12.55 -5.70
CA GLY A 27 -1.78 -13.37 -6.64
C GLY A 27 -0.45 -13.90 -6.07
N GLY A 28 0.00 -13.40 -4.93
CA GLY A 28 1.22 -13.85 -4.26
C GLY A 28 1.00 -14.71 -3.01
N LEU A 29 -0.22 -14.86 -2.50
CA LEU A 29 -0.51 -15.77 -1.37
C LEU A 29 -0.25 -17.23 -1.75
N GLN A 30 -0.76 -17.60 -2.92
CA GLN A 30 -0.39 -18.79 -3.67
C GLN A 30 0.19 -18.27 -4.98
N PRO A 31 1.52 -18.08 -5.06
CA PRO A 31 2.15 -17.44 -6.20
C PRO A 31 1.69 -18.05 -7.51
N SER A 32 0.94 -17.28 -8.29
CA SER A 32 0.51 -17.70 -9.62
C SER A 32 1.75 -17.85 -10.52
N GLN A 33 1.62 -18.59 -11.62
CA GLN A 33 2.70 -18.69 -12.61
C GLN A 33 3.17 -17.30 -13.08
N GLN A 34 2.26 -16.34 -13.23
CA GLN A 34 2.59 -14.96 -13.59
C GLN A 34 3.41 -14.26 -12.49
N ALA A 35 3.05 -14.44 -11.22
CA ALA A 35 3.78 -13.86 -10.09
C ALA A 35 5.19 -14.47 -9.97
N ILE A 36 5.33 -15.78 -10.18
CA ILE A 36 6.63 -16.47 -10.20
C ILE A 36 7.49 -15.95 -11.36
N GLN A 37 6.95 -15.90 -12.58
CA GLN A 37 7.69 -15.37 -13.74
C GLN A 37 8.15 -13.93 -13.54
N MET A 38 7.29 -13.07 -13.00
CA MET A 38 7.62 -11.65 -12.82
C MET A 38 8.58 -11.41 -11.65
N MET A 39 8.34 -12.03 -10.49
CA MET A 39 9.08 -11.72 -9.26
C MET A 39 10.25 -12.68 -9.00
N HIS A 40 10.09 -13.97 -9.30
CA HIS A 40 11.16 -14.96 -9.12
C HIS A 40 12.11 -14.93 -10.32
N ASP A 41 11.60 -15.23 -11.51
CA ASP A 41 12.44 -15.35 -12.71
C ASP A 41 12.91 -13.96 -13.19
N GLY A 42 12.01 -12.97 -13.10
CA GLY A 42 12.30 -11.59 -13.51
C GLY A 42 13.18 -10.84 -12.50
N LEU A 43 12.74 -10.73 -11.23
CA LEU A 43 13.42 -9.92 -10.20
C LEU A 43 14.43 -10.70 -9.35
N GLY A 44 14.45 -12.03 -9.40
CA GLY A 44 15.35 -12.87 -8.59
C GLY A 44 14.87 -13.10 -7.16
N TYR A 45 13.63 -12.77 -6.81
CA TYR A 45 13.13 -12.98 -5.45
C TYR A 45 12.79 -14.44 -5.17
N PRO A 46 13.11 -14.97 -3.98
CA PRO A 46 12.69 -16.32 -3.63
C PRO A 46 11.17 -16.40 -3.48
N ILE A 47 10.57 -17.54 -3.81
CA ILE A 47 9.10 -17.72 -3.84
C ILE A 47 8.46 -17.42 -2.47
N TYR A 48 9.10 -17.82 -1.36
CA TYR A 48 8.59 -17.53 -0.02
C TYR A 48 8.52 -16.02 0.28
N PHE A 49 9.38 -15.20 -0.34
CA PHE A 49 9.38 -13.75 -0.15
C PHE A 49 8.17 -13.11 -0.83
N ILE A 50 7.74 -13.65 -1.98
CA ILE A 50 6.49 -13.24 -2.64
C ILE A 50 5.31 -13.46 -1.68
N GLN A 51 5.23 -14.65 -1.07
CA GLN A 51 4.18 -14.99 -0.10
C GLN A 51 4.22 -14.08 1.13
N PHE A 52 5.41 -13.86 1.68
CA PHE A 52 5.63 -12.98 2.83
C PHE A 52 5.14 -11.56 2.55
N LEU A 53 5.54 -10.96 1.41
CA LEU A 53 5.09 -9.63 1.02
C LEU A 53 3.56 -9.56 0.85
N SER A 54 2.96 -10.56 0.21
CA SER A 54 1.50 -10.62 0.06
C SER A 54 0.77 -10.62 1.41
N ILE A 55 1.22 -11.44 2.37
CA ILE A 55 0.63 -11.48 3.71
C ILE A 55 0.82 -10.13 4.42
N ALA A 56 2.02 -9.54 4.34
CA ALA A 56 2.32 -8.24 4.95
C ALA A 56 1.42 -7.13 4.39
N LYS A 57 1.22 -7.08 3.07
CA LYS A 57 0.30 -6.12 2.41
C LYS A 57 -1.13 -6.28 2.91
N LEU A 58 -1.62 -7.50 3.08
CA LEU A 58 -2.97 -7.74 3.61
C LEU A 58 -3.12 -7.24 5.04
N ILE A 59 -2.15 -7.54 5.91
CA ILE A 59 -2.15 -7.08 7.30
C ILE A 59 -2.16 -5.55 7.34
N GLY A 60 -1.29 -4.90 6.56
CA GLY A 60 -1.25 -3.43 6.47
C GLY A 60 -2.56 -2.85 5.95
N SER A 61 -3.15 -3.45 4.91
CA SER A 61 -4.41 -2.99 4.32
C SER A 61 -5.60 -3.12 5.28
N ILE A 62 -5.67 -4.24 6.01
CA ILE A 62 -6.69 -4.43 7.06
C ILE A 62 -6.48 -3.42 8.20
N ALA A 63 -5.24 -3.19 8.62
CA ALA A 63 -4.93 -2.24 9.68
C ALA A 63 -5.34 -0.79 9.33
N ILE A 64 -5.18 -0.34 8.09
CA ILE A 64 -5.64 1.02 7.73
C ILE A 64 -7.17 1.14 7.71
N LEU A 65 -7.89 0.05 7.40
CA LEU A 65 -9.35 -0.01 7.34
C LEU A 65 -10.02 -0.06 8.72
N ILE A 66 -9.37 -0.62 9.74
CA ILE A 66 -9.96 -0.69 11.09
C ILE A 66 -10.01 0.72 11.71
N PRO A 67 -11.21 1.23 12.07
CA PRO A 67 -11.33 2.50 12.78
C PRO A 67 -10.88 2.35 14.24
N GLY A 68 -10.28 3.41 14.81
CA GLY A 68 -9.92 3.41 16.24
C GLY A 68 -8.67 2.62 16.63
N LEU A 69 -7.93 2.02 15.68
CA LEU A 69 -6.64 1.41 15.97
C LEU A 69 -5.65 2.42 16.59
N PRO A 70 -4.73 1.95 17.47
CA PRO A 70 -3.67 2.78 18.00
C PRO A 70 -2.89 3.49 16.89
N ARG A 71 -2.56 4.76 17.12
CA ARG A 71 -1.89 5.62 16.14
C ARG A 71 -0.60 4.98 15.61
N SER A 72 0.22 4.43 16.50
CA SER A 72 1.50 3.78 16.15
C SER A 72 1.30 2.62 15.17
N VAL A 73 0.31 1.76 15.42
CA VAL A 73 -0.01 0.61 14.55
C VAL A 73 -0.44 1.08 13.16
N LYS A 74 -1.27 2.12 13.10
CA LYS A 74 -1.74 2.65 11.81
C LYS A 74 -0.61 3.37 11.05
N GLU A 75 0.30 4.06 11.74
CA GLU A 75 1.51 4.63 11.14
C GLU A 75 2.42 3.53 10.56
N TRP A 76 2.62 2.42 11.27
CA TRP A 76 3.40 1.28 10.78
C TRP A 76 2.76 0.66 9.53
N ALA A 77 1.44 0.53 9.51
CA ALA A 77 0.71 0.04 8.33
C ALA A 77 0.92 0.95 7.12
N TYR A 78 0.77 2.27 7.28
CA TYR A 78 1.04 3.22 6.19
C TYR A 78 2.49 3.16 5.71
N ALA A 79 3.46 3.11 6.63
CA ALA A 79 4.88 3.03 6.29
C ALA A 79 5.21 1.73 5.54
N GLY A 80 4.72 0.59 6.00
CA GLY A 80 4.94 -0.71 5.35
C GLY A 80 4.37 -0.76 3.93
N LEU A 81 3.13 -0.29 3.74
CA LEU A 81 2.51 -0.24 2.41
C LEU A 81 3.22 0.75 1.47
N PHE A 82 3.72 1.87 2.01
CA PHE A 82 4.54 2.81 1.25
C PHE A 82 5.85 2.17 0.80
N PHE A 83 6.59 1.53 1.72
CA PHE A 83 7.85 0.87 1.40
C PHE A 83 7.68 -0.28 0.42
N ASP A 84 6.59 -1.03 0.51
CA ASP A 84 6.26 -2.07 -0.46
C ASP A 84 6.15 -1.51 -1.89
N LEU A 85 5.36 -0.45 -2.08
CA LEU A 85 5.17 0.17 -3.40
C LEU A 85 6.46 0.81 -3.93
N THR A 86 7.20 1.54 -3.09
CA THR A 86 8.48 2.14 -3.50
C THR A 86 9.54 1.07 -3.76
N GLY A 87 9.55 -0.01 -2.98
CA GLY A 87 10.47 -1.13 -3.10
C GLY A 87 10.24 -1.91 -4.38
N ALA A 88 8.97 -2.08 -4.79
CA ALA A 88 8.64 -2.68 -6.08
C ALA A 88 9.22 -1.89 -7.26
N VAL A 89 9.06 -0.56 -7.25
CA VAL A 89 9.62 0.32 -8.29
C VAL A 89 11.15 0.30 -8.26
N TYR A 90 11.75 0.44 -7.09
CA TYR A 90 13.20 0.41 -6.92
C TYR A 90 13.80 -0.89 -7.47
N SER A 91 13.19 -2.02 -7.12
CA SER A 91 13.69 -3.34 -7.52
C SER A 91 13.53 -3.58 -9.01
N ALA A 92 12.42 -3.13 -9.61
CA ALA A 92 12.26 -3.17 -11.05
C ALA A 92 13.34 -2.34 -11.78
N VAL A 93 13.60 -1.11 -11.33
CA VAL A 93 14.65 -0.26 -11.93
C VAL A 93 16.04 -0.88 -11.76
N ALA A 94 16.35 -1.41 -10.57
CA ALA A 94 17.63 -2.01 -10.26
C ALA A 94 17.89 -3.28 -11.09
N THR A 95 16.88 -4.12 -11.29
CA THR A 95 17.01 -5.37 -12.05
C THR A 95 17.08 -5.14 -13.56
N TYR A 96 16.18 -4.33 -14.11
CA TYR A 96 16.08 -4.18 -15.57
C TYR A 96 17.03 -3.12 -16.14
N GLY A 97 17.65 -2.29 -15.30
CA GLY A 97 18.61 -1.25 -15.70
C GLY A 97 18.03 -0.19 -16.64
N LYS A 98 16.71 -0.17 -16.80
CA LYS A 98 15.97 0.71 -17.70
C LYS A 98 14.77 1.24 -16.95
N PHE A 99 14.56 2.55 -17.07
CA PHE A 99 13.36 3.17 -16.54
C PHE A 99 12.23 3.02 -17.56
N ASP A 100 11.26 2.17 -17.24
CA ASP A 100 10.01 2.07 -18.00
C ASP A 100 8.97 3.02 -17.36
N PRO A 101 8.40 4.00 -18.09
CA PRO A 101 7.31 4.83 -17.61
C PRO A 101 6.12 4.02 -17.06
N MET A 102 5.94 2.77 -17.49
CA MET A 102 4.93 1.88 -16.93
C MET A 102 5.19 1.55 -15.45
N MET A 103 6.43 1.65 -14.96
CA MET A 103 6.75 1.56 -13.52
C MET A 103 6.21 2.76 -12.73
N LEU A 104 6.10 3.94 -13.35
CA LEU A 104 5.45 5.11 -12.72
C LEU A 104 3.95 4.87 -12.50
N THR A 105 3.34 3.99 -13.29
CA THR A 105 1.93 3.67 -13.09
C THR A 105 1.70 3.08 -11.71
N MET A 106 2.68 2.40 -11.10
CA MET A 106 2.61 1.91 -9.71
C MET A 106 2.72 3.04 -8.68
N LEU A 107 3.46 4.11 -8.96
CA LEU A 107 3.54 5.28 -8.06
C LEU A 107 2.21 6.04 -7.97
N VAL A 108 1.38 5.97 -9.02
CA VAL A 108 0.01 6.52 -8.98
C VAL A 108 -0.80 5.90 -7.83
N TRP A 109 -0.50 4.64 -7.46
CA TRP A 109 -1.20 3.90 -6.41
C TRP A 109 -0.81 4.38 -5.01
N ILE A 110 0.33 5.06 -4.88
CA ILE A 110 0.75 5.71 -3.63
C ILE A 110 -0.12 6.94 -3.35
N LEU A 111 -0.63 7.63 -4.37
CA LEU A 111 -1.42 8.85 -4.23
C LEU A 111 -2.65 8.69 -3.32
N PRO A 112 -3.55 7.70 -3.53
CA PRO A 112 -4.66 7.50 -2.60
C PRO A 112 -4.17 7.15 -1.18
N GLY A 113 -3.01 6.49 -1.03
CA GLY A 113 -2.39 6.24 0.28
C GLY A 113 -1.93 7.53 0.98
N ILE A 114 -1.27 8.45 0.26
CA ILE A 114 -0.86 9.76 0.77
C ILE A 114 -2.07 10.59 1.17
N VAL A 115 -3.08 10.65 0.30
CA VAL A 115 -4.33 11.38 0.57
C VAL A 115 -5.00 10.78 1.82
N SER A 116 -5.10 9.46 1.90
CA SER A 116 -5.66 8.76 3.06
C SER A 116 -4.92 9.11 4.35
N TYR A 117 -3.58 9.05 4.34
CA TYR A 117 -2.73 9.37 5.49
C TYR A 117 -2.89 10.84 5.95
N TYR A 118 -2.91 11.78 5.00
CA TYR A 118 -3.05 13.20 5.28
C TYR A 118 -4.41 13.51 5.94
N TYR A 119 -5.50 12.99 5.37
CA TYR A 119 -6.84 13.21 5.90
C TYR A 119 -7.10 12.46 7.21
N TRP A 120 -6.45 11.31 7.42
CA TRP A 120 -6.44 10.60 8.70
C TRP A 120 -5.82 11.45 9.83
N HIS A 121 -4.63 12.03 9.60
CA HIS A 121 -3.99 12.92 10.57
C HIS A 121 -4.85 14.16 10.86
N LYS A 122 -5.40 14.77 9.82
CA LYS A 122 -6.30 15.92 9.97
C LYS A 122 -7.54 15.59 10.81
N LYS A 123 -8.07 14.37 10.70
CA LYS A 123 -9.18 13.88 11.53
C LYS A 123 -8.76 13.71 12.99
N LEU A 124 -7.58 13.15 13.26
CA LEU A 124 -7.04 12.98 14.62
C LEU A 124 -6.83 14.31 15.35
N HIS A 125 -6.28 15.33 14.67
CA HIS A 125 -6.07 16.64 15.29
C HIS A 125 -7.38 17.32 15.73
N LYS A 126 -8.46 17.18 14.96
CA LYS A 126 -9.77 17.73 15.33
C LYS A 126 -10.39 17.04 16.55
N VAL A 127 -10.13 15.75 16.77
CA VAL A 127 -10.65 15.01 17.93
C VAL A 127 -9.92 15.41 19.21
N ARG A 128 -8.66 15.85 19.13
CA ARG A 128 -7.85 16.23 20.30
C ARG A 128 -8.10 17.67 20.79
N THR A 129 -8.75 18.51 19.98
CA THR A 129 -9.02 19.93 20.27
C THR A 129 -10.44 20.20 20.75
N VAL A 130 -11.24 19.15 20.97
CA VAL A 130 -12.60 19.19 21.54
C VAL A 130 -12.55 18.45 22.87
#